data_AF-A0A1Q7ZBI9-F1
#
_entry.id   AF-A0A1Q7ZBI9-F1
#
_cell.length_a   1.000
_cell.length_b   1.000
_cell.length_c   1.000
_cell.angle_alpha   90.00
_cell.angle_beta   90.00
_cell.angle_gamma   90.00
#
_symmetry.space_group_name_H-M   'P 1'
#
loop_
_entity.id
_entity.type
_entity.pdbx_description
1 polymer ?
#
loop_
_entity_poly.entity_id
_entity_poly.type
_entity_poly.pdbx_seq_one_letter_code
_entity_poly.pdbx_strand_id
1 'polypeptide(L)'
;MFVEQMIAISDGRMDYEVPNNIPQLMLYYLNNINRFPAIKELDDRTVQHVSKIIAWECLKETYRPVAATRESILKSLVHEKQVEELLAYLEDRLRLINISGPEKNQIRFGLDPLAEYLAALYIVDSYGNARDFWQEFLIKADSVPEQSREFLFAVRDCCLARPMNEEVRCYAVTEIERRLRLAH
;
A
#
# COMPACT_ATOMS: atom_id res chain seq x y z
N MET A 1 -8.73 -15.64 6.50
CA MET A 1 -8.95 -14.33 5.84
C MET A 1 -7.69 -13.62 5.32
N PHE A 2 -6.46 -13.93 5.74
CA PHE A 2 -5.24 -13.61 4.94
C PHE A 2 -4.29 -14.80 5.00
N VAL A 3 -4.07 -15.30 6.21
CA VAL A 3 -3.37 -16.58 6.47
C VAL A 3 -4.04 -17.77 5.78
N GLU A 4 -5.37 -17.89 5.81
CA GLU A 4 -6.07 -18.95 5.07
C GLU A 4 -5.91 -18.86 3.55
N GLN A 5 -5.78 -17.64 3.00
CA GLN A 5 -5.52 -17.47 1.57
C GLN A 5 -4.06 -17.79 1.25
N MET A 6 -3.11 -17.46 2.15
CA MET A 6 -1.72 -17.91 2.06
C MET A 6 -1.62 -19.45 2.11
N ILE A 7 -2.37 -20.10 3.00
CA ILE A 7 -2.47 -21.56 3.08
C ILE A 7 -3.08 -22.11 1.78
N ALA A 8 -4.19 -21.54 1.29
CA ALA A 8 -4.85 -22.01 0.07
C ALA A 8 -3.98 -21.87 -1.18
N ILE A 9 -3.16 -20.81 -1.26
CA ILE A 9 -2.17 -20.60 -2.33
C ILE A 9 -1.00 -21.59 -2.19
N SER A 10 -0.49 -21.80 -0.97
CA SER A 10 0.59 -22.75 -0.67
C SER A 10 0.19 -24.22 -0.88
N ASP A 11 -1.08 -24.56 -0.65
CA ASP A 11 -1.62 -25.93 -0.76
C ASP A 11 -1.97 -26.32 -2.22
N GLY A 12 -1.68 -25.46 -3.20
CA GLY A 12 -1.98 -25.71 -4.62
C GLY A 12 -3.48 -25.80 -4.92
N ARG A 13 -4.35 -25.29 -4.04
CA ARG A 13 -5.82 -25.29 -4.23
C ARG A 13 -6.31 -24.16 -5.13
N MET A 14 -5.39 -23.32 -5.59
CA MET A 14 -5.60 -22.22 -6.51
C MET A 14 -4.62 -22.41 -7.67
N ASP A 15 -5.12 -22.41 -8.90
CA ASP A 15 -4.37 -22.70 -10.15
C ASP A 15 -3.45 -21.52 -10.58
N TYR A 16 -2.80 -20.87 -9.61
CA TYR A 16 -2.06 -19.63 -9.79
C TYR A 16 -0.66 -19.76 -9.17
N GLU A 17 0.37 -19.32 -9.90
CA GLU A 17 1.74 -19.22 -9.38
C GLU A 17 1.77 -18.42 -8.08
N VAL A 18 2.33 -19.03 -7.03
CA VAL A 18 2.53 -18.37 -5.73
C VAL A 18 3.44 -17.16 -5.93
N PRO A 19 3.04 -15.95 -5.51
CA PRO A 19 3.92 -14.79 -5.57
C PRO A 19 5.21 -15.02 -4.76
N ASN A 20 6.36 -14.74 -5.38
CA ASN A 20 7.68 -14.98 -4.76
C ASN A 20 8.11 -13.89 -3.75
N ASN A 21 7.27 -12.88 -3.50
CA ASN A 21 7.52 -11.81 -2.53
C ASN A 21 6.22 -11.21 -1.98
N ILE A 22 6.29 -10.59 -0.80
CA ILE A 22 5.15 -10.03 -0.10
C ILE A 22 4.48 -8.88 -0.89
N PRO A 23 5.21 -7.92 -1.52
CA PRO A 23 4.57 -6.88 -2.33
C PRO A 23 3.65 -7.42 -3.42
N GLN A 24 4.09 -8.47 -4.13
CA GLN A 24 3.29 -9.11 -5.17
C GLN A 24 2.11 -9.89 -4.59
N LEU A 25 2.28 -10.52 -3.41
CA LEU A 25 1.18 -11.16 -2.69
C LEU A 25 0.06 -10.16 -2.34
N MET A 26 0.41 -8.96 -1.88
CA MET A 26 -0.57 -7.93 -1.52
C MET A 26 -1.38 -7.44 -2.73
N LEU A 27 -0.76 -7.31 -3.90
CA LEU A 27 -1.46 -6.98 -5.14
C LEU A 27 -2.33 -8.14 -5.64
N TYR A 28 -1.85 -9.37 -5.50
CA TYR A 28 -2.61 -10.55 -5.84
C TYR A 28 -3.86 -10.70 -4.97
N TYR A 29 -3.72 -10.46 -3.67
CA TYR A 29 -4.84 -10.38 -2.73
C TYR A 29 -5.90 -9.38 -3.22
N LEU A 30 -5.47 -8.18 -3.60
CA LEU A 30 -6.36 -7.12 -4.07
C LEU A 30 -7.12 -7.51 -5.34
N ASN A 31 -6.45 -8.14 -6.31
CA ASN A 31 -7.10 -8.64 -7.51
C ASN A 31 -8.05 -9.80 -7.21
N ASN A 32 -7.70 -10.68 -6.28
CA ASN A 32 -8.54 -11.82 -5.90
C ASN A 32 -9.90 -11.36 -5.36
N ILE A 33 -9.91 -10.39 -4.44
CA ILE A 33 -11.16 -9.88 -3.87
C ILE A 33 -11.97 -9.07 -4.89
N ASN A 34 -11.31 -8.51 -5.91
CA ASN A 34 -11.96 -7.78 -7.01
C ASN A 34 -12.64 -8.70 -8.05
N ARG A 35 -12.19 -9.96 -8.19
CA ARG A 35 -12.70 -10.91 -9.20
C ARG A 35 -14.12 -11.41 -8.98
N PHE A 36 -14.69 -11.23 -7.79
CA PHE A 36 -16.03 -11.77 -7.51
C PHE A 36 -17.10 -10.93 -8.23
N PRO A 37 -18.06 -11.57 -8.93
CA PRO A 37 -18.99 -10.88 -9.82
C PRO A 37 -19.69 -9.72 -9.11
N ALA A 38 -19.57 -8.53 -9.69
CA ALA A 38 -20.18 -7.29 -9.22
C ALA A 38 -20.99 -6.66 -10.36
N ILE A 39 -22.03 -5.89 -10.00
CA ILE A 39 -22.89 -5.19 -10.97
C ILE A 39 -22.12 -4.13 -11.78
N LYS A 40 -21.01 -3.63 -11.22
CA LYS A 40 -20.06 -2.72 -11.85
C LYS A 40 -18.65 -3.23 -11.55
N GLU A 41 -17.98 -3.74 -12.57
CA GLU A 41 -16.61 -4.26 -12.44
C GLU A 41 -15.64 -3.09 -12.62
N LEU A 42 -14.93 -2.73 -11.55
CA LEU A 42 -13.73 -1.90 -11.68
C LEU A 42 -12.59 -2.82 -12.10
N ASP A 43 -11.76 -2.36 -13.05
CA ASP A 43 -10.59 -3.12 -13.43
C ASP A 43 -9.53 -3.13 -12.32
N ASP A 44 -8.74 -4.20 -12.27
CA ASP A 44 -7.70 -4.41 -11.25
C ASP A 44 -6.70 -3.25 -11.18
N ARG A 45 -6.39 -2.61 -12.32
CA ARG A 45 -5.42 -1.50 -12.35
C ARG A 45 -6.00 -0.27 -11.64
N THR A 46 -7.26 0.07 -11.87
CA THR A 46 -7.94 1.16 -11.16
C THR A 46 -7.99 0.88 -9.66
N VAL A 47 -8.40 -0.33 -9.26
CA VAL A 47 -8.47 -0.71 -7.84
C VAL A 47 -7.10 -0.62 -7.18
N GLN A 48 -6.05 -1.16 -7.80
CA GLN A 48 -4.69 -1.07 -7.28
C GLN A 48 -4.20 0.38 -7.17
N HIS A 49 -4.41 1.19 -8.22
CA HIS A 49 -3.94 2.57 -8.27
C HIS A 49 -4.56 3.41 -7.14
N VAL A 50 -5.89 3.40 -7.04
CA VAL A 50 -6.63 4.15 -6.02
C VAL A 50 -6.29 3.65 -4.62
N SER A 51 -6.21 2.33 -4.42
CA SER A 51 -5.89 1.76 -3.10
C SER A 51 -4.49 2.18 -2.62
N LYS A 52 -3.50 2.24 -3.52
CA LYS A 52 -2.14 2.74 -3.22
C LYS A 52 -2.14 4.20 -2.78
N ILE A 53 -2.88 5.07 -3.48
CA ILE A 53 -3.02 6.50 -3.12
C ILE A 53 -3.64 6.63 -1.73
N ILE A 54 -4.77 5.97 -1.49
CA ILE A 54 -5.46 6.03 -0.19
C ILE A 54 -4.55 5.52 0.92
N ALA A 55 -3.85 4.41 0.68
CA ALA A 55 -2.92 3.85 1.67
C ALA A 55 -1.81 4.84 2.01
N TRP A 56 -1.19 5.48 1.01
CA TRP A 56 -0.19 6.51 1.27
C TRP A 56 -0.75 7.67 2.07
N GLU A 57 -1.94 8.17 1.73
CA GLU A 57 -2.59 9.23 2.50
C GLU A 57 -2.85 8.86 3.96
N CYS A 58 -3.16 7.59 4.24
CA CYS A 58 -3.30 7.06 5.60
C CYS A 58 -1.98 6.98 6.38
N LEU A 59 -0.83 6.92 5.70
CA LEU A 59 0.47 6.70 6.33
C LEU A 59 1.38 7.94 6.30
N LYS A 60 1.23 8.85 5.34
CA LYS A 60 2.25 9.85 4.99
C LYS A 60 2.70 10.73 6.15
N GLU A 61 1.85 10.98 7.14
CA GLU A 61 2.19 11.84 8.28
C GLU A 61 2.90 11.12 9.42
N THR A 62 2.53 9.87 9.70
CA THR A 62 2.99 9.14 10.90
C THR A 62 3.80 7.89 10.58
N TYR A 63 3.83 7.50 9.30
CA TYR A 63 4.33 6.22 8.80
C TYR A 63 3.64 5.01 9.45
N ARG A 64 2.39 5.19 9.86
CA ARG A 64 1.52 4.14 10.39
C ARG A 64 0.15 4.20 9.77
N PRO A 65 -0.53 3.07 9.57
CA PRO A 65 -1.92 3.07 9.11
C PRO A 65 -2.82 3.79 10.11
N VAL A 66 -3.17 5.04 9.80
CA VAL A 66 -4.15 5.83 10.57
C VAL A 66 -5.25 6.33 9.65
N ALA A 67 -6.33 6.85 10.23
CA ALA A 67 -7.40 7.44 9.44
C ALA A 67 -6.92 8.72 8.74
N ALA A 68 -7.10 8.79 7.43
CA ALA A 68 -6.95 10.00 6.64
C ALA A 68 -8.28 10.76 6.56
N THR A 69 -8.23 12.07 6.37
CA THR A 69 -9.45 12.85 6.14
C THR A 69 -9.97 12.60 4.73
N ARG A 70 -11.29 12.51 4.59
CA ARG A 70 -11.95 12.39 3.27
C ARG A 70 -11.50 13.49 2.32
N GLU A 71 -11.34 14.72 2.80
CA GLU A 71 -10.86 15.85 2.01
C GLU A 71 -9.46 15.60 1.42
N SER A 72 -8.53 15.05 2.20
CA SER A 72 -7.17 14.73 1.73
C SER A 72 -7.19 13.64 0.66
N ILE A 73 -8.04 12.62 0.84
CA ILE A 73 -8.26 11.57 -0.15
C ILE A 73 -8.83 12.13 -1.46
N LEU A 74 -9.88 12.96 -1.38
CA LEU A 74 -10.50 13.57 -2.57
C LEU A 74 -9.52 14.47 -3.32
N LYS A 75 -8.67 15.23 -2.61
CA LYS A 75 -7.60 16.04 -3.22
C LYS A 75 -6.57 15.18 -3.94
N SER A 76 -6.21 14.04 -3.37
CA SER A 76 -5.22 13.12 -3.95
C SER A 76 -5.76 12.33 -5.15
N LEU A 77 -7.09 12.17 -5.23
CA LEU A 77 -7.80 11.49 -6.31
C LEU A 77 -8.46 12.48 -7.30
N VAL A 78 -7.99 13.72 -7.38
CA VAL A 78 -8.61 14.78 -8.21
C VAL A 78 -8.72 14.41 -9.71
N HIS A 79 -7.88 13.51 -10.20
CA HIS A 79 -7.89 13.05 -11.59
C HIS A 79 -8.77 11.83 -11.82
N GLU A 80 -9.26 11.19 -10.76
CA GLU A 80 -10.13 10.03 -10.86
C GLU A 80 -11.58 10.45 -11.10
N LYS A 81 -12.27 9.71 -11.97
CA LYS A 81 -13.69 9.93 -12.24
C LYS A 81 -14.51 9.17 -11.21
N GLN A 82 -15.65 9.74 -10.81
CA GLN A 82 -16.61 9.07 -9.93
C GLN A 82 -15.98 8.62 -8.59
N VAL A 83 -15.11 9.45 -8.00
CA VAL A 83 -14.36 9.12 -6.76
C VAL A 83 -15.28 8.63 -5.64
N GLU A 84 -16.47 9.23 -5.51
CA GLU A 84 -17.48 8.81 -4.54
C GLU A 84 -17.94 7.36 -4.75
N GLU A 85 -18.16 6.94 -6.00
CA GLU A 85 -18.52 5.56 -6.34
C GLU A 85 -17.34 4.61 -6.15
N LEU A 86 -16.11 5.06 -6.44
CA LEU A 86 -14.89 4.30 -6.18
C LEU A 86 -14.74 4.02 -4.68
N LEU A 87 -14.89 5.04 -3.83
CA LEU A 87 -14.80 4.89 -2.37
C LEU A 87 -15.89 3.96 -1.84
N ALA A 88 -17.13 4.09 -2.31
CA ALA A 88 -18.22 3.19 -1.96
C ALA A 88 -17.91 1.74 -2.37
N TYR A 89 -17.31 1.53 -3.55
CA TYR A 89 -16.89 0.20 -4.00
C TYR A 89 -15.82 -0.41 -3.08
N LEU A 90 -14.78 0.36 -2.72
CA LEU A 90 -13.72 -0.11 -1.82
C LEU A 90 -14.24 -0.42 -0.40
N GLU A 91 -15.20 0.35 0.10
CA GLU A 91 -15.83 0.15 1.42
C GLU A 91 -16.83 -1.00 1.42
N ASP A 92 -17.85 -0.93 0.56
CA ASP A 92 -19.00 -1.83 0.63
C ASP A 92 -18.73 -3.17 -0.03
N ARG A 93 -18.05 -3.15 -1.19
CA ARG A 93 -17.84 -4.35 -2.00
C ARG A 93 -16.58 -5.09 -1.60
N LEU A 94 -15.45 -4.38 -1.52
CA LEU A 94 -14.16 -4.99 -1.24
C LEU A 94 -13.81 -5.06 0.25
N ARG A 95 -14.50 -4.30 1.11
CA ARG A 95 -14.23 -4.22 2.56
C ARG A 95 -12.76 -3.87 2.88
N LEU A 96 -12.12 -3.10 2.00
CA LEU A 96 -10.72 -2.70 2.13
C LEU A 96 -10.55 -1.52 3.07
N ILE A 97 -11.49 -0.57 2.97
CA ILE A 97 -11.51 0.65 3.75
C ILE A 97 -12.79 0.71 4.59
N ASN A 98 -12.71 1.45 5.68
CA ASN A 98 -13.84 1.84 6.50
C ASN A 98 -13.96 3.36 6.47
N ILE A 99 -15.14 3.86 6.16
CA ILE A 99 -15.47 5.29 6.21
C ILE A 99 -16.26 5.55 7.50
N SER A 100 -15.65 6.30 8.41
CA SER A 100 -16.18 6.52 9.76
C SER A 100 -16.22 8.01 10.12
N GLY A 101 -16.66 8.28 11.35
CA GLY A 101 -16.88 9.62 11.88
C GLY A 101 -18.33 10.10 11.69
N PRO A 102 -18.78 11.09 12.47
CA PRO A 102 -20.16 11.60 12.41
C PRO A 102 -20.59 12.06 11.02
N GLU A 103 -19.62 12.56 10.24
CA GLU A 103 -19.82 13.10 8.90
C GLU A 103 -19.24 12.18 7.80
N LYS A 104 -18.89 10.92 8.13
CA LYS A 104 -18.21 9.99 7.19
C LYS A 104 -16.95 10.61 6.57
N ASN A 105 -16.19 11.33 7.41
CA ASN A 105 -15.07 12.17 7.01
C ASN A 105 -13.70 11.53 7.30
N GLN A 106 -13.66 10.33 7.87
CA GLN A 106 -12.43 9.58 8.14
C GLN A 106 -12.40 8.30 7.33
N ILE A 107 -11.27 8.04 6.66
CA ILE A 107 -11.06 6.84 5.84
C ILE A 107 -9.82 6.11 6.37
N ARG A 108 -9.96 4.83 6.69
CA ARG A 108 -8.82 3.97 7.07
C ARG A 108 -8.91 2.61 6.41
N PHE A 109 -7.78 1.93 6.28
CA PHE A 109 -7.76 0.52 5.89
C PHE A 109 -8.25 -0.39 7.02
N GLY A 110 -8.87 -1.51 6.63
CA GLY A 110 -9.28 -2.58 7.55
C GLY A 110 -8.13 -3.53 7.94
N LEU A 111 -7.07 -3.58 7.14
CA LEU A 111 -5.89 -4.42 7.38
C LEU A 111 -4.61 -3.57 7.30
N ASP A 112 -3.98 -3.35 8.45
CA ASP A 112 -2.81 -2.48 8.58
C ASP A 112 -1.61 -2.96 7.70
N PRO A 113 -1.23 -4.26 7.66
CA PRO A 113 -0.18 -4.73 6.75
C PRO A 113 -0.46 -4.47 5.26
N LEU A 114 -1.73 -4.56 4.84
CA LEU A 114 -2.09 -4.25 3.46
C LEU A 114 -1.90 -2.76 3.16
N ALA A 115 -2.29 -1.90 4.09
CA ALA A 115 -2.08 -0.45 3.97
C ALA A 115 -0.59 -0.11 3.87
N GLU A 116 0.25 -0.72 4.71
CA GLU A 116 1.70 -0.49 4.70
C GLU A 116 2.32 -0.86 3.35
N TYR A 117 2.01 -2.04 2.81
CA TYR A 117 2.55 -2.47 1.53
C TYR A 117 1.98 -1.69 0.34
N LEU A 118 0.71 -1.30 0.36
CA LEU A 118 0.13 -0.47 -0.71
C LEU A 118 0.72 0.94 -0.69
N ALA A 119 0.93 1.53 0.49
CA ALA A 119 1.63 2.80 0.64
C ALA A 119 3.10 2.70 0.21
N ALA A 120 3.77 1.59 0.54
CA ALA A 120 5.16 1.36 0.14
C ALA A 120 5.28 1.24 -1.38
N LEU A 121 4.37 0.51 -2.02
CA LEU A 121 4.27 0.43 -3.47
C LEU A 121 4.01 1.80 -4.09
N TYR A 122 3.15 2.62 -3.49
CA TYR A 122 2.94 4.00 -3.93
C TYR A 122 4.24 4.80 -3.94
N ILE A 123 5.03 4.74 -2.87
CA ILE A 123 6.31 5.45 -2.77
C ILE A 123 7.27 4.97 -3.85
N VAL A 124 7.49 3.66 -3.98
CA VAL A 124 8.44 3.12 -4.96
C VAL A 124 8.03 3.50 -6.39
N ASP A 125 6.74 3.38 -6.71
CA ASP A 125 6.21 3.72 -8.04
C ASP A 125 6.31 5.23 -8.32
N SER A 126 6.09 6.08 -7.30
CA SER A 126 6.06 7.55 -7.46
C SER A 126 7.46 8.17 -7.46
N TYR A 127 8.36 7.68 -6.61
CA TYR A 127 9.70 8.23 -6.47
C TYR A 127 10.63 7.66 -7.53
N GLY A 128 10.47 6.38 -7.88
CA GLY A 128 11.27 5.70 -8.88
C GLY A 128 12.78 5.94 -8.66
N ASN A 129 13.42 6.53 -9.65
CA ASN A 129 14.87 6.80 -9.64
C ASN A 129 15.25 8.20 -9.11
N ALA A 130 14.30 8.98 -8.60
CA ALA A 130 14.56 10.32 -8.09
C ALA A 130 15.14 10.26 -6.67
N ARG A 131 16.46 10.30 -6.56
CA ARG A 131 17.19 10.20 -5.29
C ARG A 131 16.77 11.26 -4.25
N ASP A 132 16.41 12.46 -4.69
CA ASP A 132 16.00 13.56 -3.80
C ASP A 132 14.72 13.20 -3.01
N PHE A 133 13.71 12.60 -3.66
CA PHE A 133 12.50 12.14 -2.97
C PHE A 133 12.79 11.03 -1.95
N TRP A 134 13.70 10.12 -2.28
CA TRP A 134 14.17 9.11 -1.34
C TRP A 134 14.86 9.73 -0.12
N GLN A 135 15.72 10.72 -0.35
CA GLN A 135 16.40 11.43 0.74
C GLN A 135 15.41 12.15 1.67
N GLU A 136 14.44 12.88 1.13
CA GLU A 136 13.41 13.55 1.93
C GLU A 136 12.59 12.57 2.76
N PHE A 137 12.18 11.45 2.16
CA PHE A 137 11.45 10.39 2.85
C PHE A 137 12.24 9.78 4.01
N LEU A 138 13.54 9.55 3.80
CA LEU A 138 14.43 8.96 4.80
C LEU A 138 14.75 9.95 5.95
N ILE A 139 14.86 11.25 5.66
CA ILE A 139 14.98 12.30 6.69
C ILE A 139 13.71 12.32 7.55
N LYS A 140 12.51 12.26 6.93
CA LYS A 140 11.26 12.16 7.68
C LYS A 140 11.21 10.88 8.51
N ALA A 141 11.74 9.77 8.00
CA ALA A 141 11.81 8.50 8.72
C ALA A 141 12.63 8.56 10.03
N ASP A 142 13.58 9.49 10.16
CA ASP A 142 14.33 9.68 11.42
C ASP A 142 13.49 10.34 12.52
N SER A 143 12.40 11.02 12.15
CA SER A 143 11.52 11.73 13.07
C SER A 143 10.30 10.91 13.53
N VAL A 144 10.03 9.78 12.89
CA VAL A 144 8.86 8.95 13.22
C VAL A 144 9.17 7.92 14.32
N PRO A 145 8.21 7.62 15.22
CA PRO A 145 8.46 6.73 16.35
C PRO A 145 8.65 5.25 15.95
N GLU A 146 9.30 4.46 16.81
CA GLU A 146 9.75 3.08 16.56
C GLU A 146 8.67 2.13 16.00
N GLN A 147 7.41 2.29 16.39
CA GLN A 147 6.31 1.46 15.88
C GLN A 147 5.86 1.83 14.45
N SER A 148 6.67 2.60 13.72
CA SER A 148 6.55 2.85 12.27
C SER A 148 7.55 2.01 11.45
N ARG A 149 8.25 1.05 12.11
CA ARG A 149 9.25 0.19 11.48
C ARG A 149 8.64 -0.78 10.48
N GLU A 150 7.44 -1.27 10.74
CA GLU A 150 6.68 -2.19 9.89
C GLU A 150 6.52 -1.62 8.48
N PHE A 151 6.19 -0.32 8.39
CA PHE A 151 6.15 0.38 7.10
C PHE A 151 7.51 0.46 6.42
N LEU A 152 8.60 0.70 7.17
CA LEU A 152 9.95 0.72 6.59
C LEU A 152 10.38 -0.66 6.05
N PHE A 153 9.98 -1.75 6.71
CA PHE A 153 10.14 -3.11 6.15
C PHE A 153 9.37 -3.26 4.84
N ALA A 154 8.12 -2.81 4.78
CA ALA A 154 7.32 -2.87 3.56
C ALA A 154 7.97 -2.06 2.41
N VAL A 155 8.52 -0.88 2.69
CA VAL A 155 9.25 -0.06 1.69
C VAL A 155 10.49 -0.78 1.20
N ARG A 156 11.30 -1.35 2.10
CA ARG A 156 12.48 -2.16 1.74
C ARG A 156 12.10 -3.30 0.80
N ASP A 157 11.08 -4.08 1.17
CA ASP A 157 10.65 -5.24 0.40
C ASP A 157 10.11 -4.81 -0.99
N CYS A 158 9.42 -3.68 -1.07
CA CYS A 158 8.98 -3.10 -2.35
C CYS A 158 10.16 -2.62 -3.22
N CYS A 159 11.20 -2.02 -2.65
CA CYS A 159 12.41 -1.63 -3.39
C CYS A 159 13.13 -2.82 -4.01
N LEU A 160 13.15 -3.95 -3.30
CA LEU A 160 13.76 -5.21 -3.77
C LEU A 160 12.91 -5.89 -4.84
N ALA A 161 11.58 -5.78 -4.75
CA ALA A 161 10.65 -6.43 -5.67
C ALA A 161 10.41 -5.66 -6.99
N ARG A 162 10.67 -4.34 -7.02
CA ARG A 162 10.34 -3.46 -8.16
C ARG A 162 11.55 -3.13 -9.03
N PRO A 163 11.32 -2.89 -10.34
CA PRO A 163 12.37 -2.39 -11.22
C PRO A 163 12.73 -0.96 -10.80
N MET A 164 14.00 -0.77 -10.46
CA MET A 164 14.58 0.51 -10.05
C MET A 164 16.06 0.49 -10.46
N ASN A 165 16.65 1.66 -10.70
CA ASN A 165 18.08 1.78 -10.94
C ASN A 165 18.86 1.22 -9.74
N GLU A 166 19.92 0.45 -10.00
CA GLU A 166 20.68 -0.24 -8.97
C GLU A 166 21.30 0.70 -7.94
N GLU A 167 21.80 1.87 -8.36
CA GLU A 167 22.40 2.86 -7.46
C GLU A 167 21.34 3.40 -6.49
N VAL A 168 20.16 3.75 -7.01
CA VAL A 168 19.04 4.27 -6.20
C VAL A 168 18.51 3.17 -5.29
N ARG A 169 18.38 1.93 -5.78
CA ARG A 169 17.98 0.77 -4.97
C ARG A 169 18.94 0.54 -3.83
N CYS A 170 20.24 0.45 -4.11
CA CYS A 170 21.26 0.24 -3.10
C CYS A 170 21.20 1.35 -2.04
N TYR A 171 21.13 2.61 -2.47
CA TYR A 171 21.00 3.74 -1.54
C TYR A 171 19.76 3.63 -0.64
N ALA A 172 18.57 3.45 -1.22
CA ALA A 172 17.33 3.37 -0.47
C ALA A 172 17.31 2.18 0.49
N VAL A 173 17.69 0.98 0.01
CA VAL A 173 17.67 -0.24 0.82
C VAL A 173 18.68 -0.15 1.96
N THR A 174 19.93 0.24 1.71
CA THR A 174 20.96 0.35 2.75
C THR A 174 20.55 1.35 3.84
N GLU A 175 19.98 2.48 3.44
CA GLU A 175 19.62 3.55 4.38
C GLU A 175 18.35 3.22 5.19
N ILE A 176 17.45 2.40 4.63
CA ILE A 176 16.34 1.78 5.39
C ILE A 176 16.89 0.72 6.35
N GLU A 177 17.73 -0.19 5.90
CA GLU A 177 18.32 -1.26 6.73
C GLU A 177 19.12 -0.71 7.91
N ARG A 178 19.84 0.40 7.71
CA ARG A 178 20.53 1.14 8.77
C ARG A 178 19.56 1.59 9.87
N ARG A 179 18.40 2.15 9.50
CA ARG A 179 17.36 2.58 10.47
C ARG A 179 16.65 1.42 11.15
N LEU A 180 16.49 0.32 10.43
CA LEU A 180 15.96 -0.92 10.96
C LEU A 180 16.98 -1.69 11.82
N ARG A 181 18.23 -1.22 11.90
CA ARG A 181 19.35 -1.89 12.59
C ARG A 181 19.62 -3.30 12.06
N LEU A 182 19.46 -3.49 10.76
CA LEU A 182 19.73 -4.72 10.03
C LEU A 182 21.11 -4.70 9.36
N ALA A 183 21.71 -3.51 9.22
CA ALA A 183 23.06 -3.37 8.68
C ALA A 183 24.10 -3.83 9.72
N HIS A 184 24.97 -4.76 9.31
CA HIS A 184 26.15 -5.22 10.07
C HIS A 184 27.34 -4.30 9.87
#